data_AF-A0A2T0TS82-F1
#
_entry.id   AF-A0A2T0TS82-F1
#
_cell.length_a   1.000
_cell.length_b   1.000
_cell.length_c   1.000
_cell.angle_alpha   90.00
_cell.angle_beta   90.00
_cell.angle_gamma   90.00
#
_symmetry.space_group_name_H-M   'P 1'
#
loop_
_entity.id
_entity.type
_entity.pdbx_description
1 polymer ?
#
loop_
_entity_poly.entity_id
_entity_poly.type
_entity_poly.pdbx_seq_one_letter_code
_entity_poly.pdbx_strand_id
1 'polypeptide(L)'
;MRSHPNRHVVIRFRIDDGTPERGALLGSVGGLADALSTDEHLAPFLSVPSKDNGLDVEGLAAVDDGTVLVGLRGPVLRGWAVVLELRLNEVPGRPDRLALRDCDKYFLRLDGLGVRDLCRDGDDLLVLAGPTMDLDGPTRLYCWHGAVRKRKSPVVRNEQLTRLDVPLPLRPDRVEPEEGRDKAEGVTPLPDAAEPAVLVVYDTPADARRRNDGRTVLADVVPLPR
;
A
#
# COMPACT_ATOMS: atom_id res chain seq x y z
N MET A 1 7.29 3.96 31.55
CA MET A 1 6.64 4.01 30.22
C MET A 1 7.47 3.12 29.30
N ARG A 2 6.97 1.96 28.86
CA ARG A 2 7.73 1.10 27.92
C ARG A 2 7.75 1.83 26.57
N SER A 3 8.93 2.19 26.06
CA SER A 3 9.05 2.72 24.70
C SER A 3 8.59 1.64 23.76
N HIS A 4 7.49 1.87 23.04
CA HIS A 4 7.11 0.99 21.96
C HIS A 4 8.19 1.12 20.87
N PRO A 5 8.70 0.02 20.30
CA PRO A 5 9.63 0.11 19.19
C PRO A 5 9.00 0.92 18.06
N ASN A 6 9.78 1.78 17.39
CA ASN A 6 9.27 2.54 16.24
C ASN A 6 8.78 1.54 15.17
N ARG A 7 7.52 1.67 14.78
CA ARG A 7 6.85 0.79 13.82
C ARG A 7 6.81 1.37 12.40
N HIS A 8 7.19 2.64 12.25
CA HIS A 8 7.15 3.36 10.98
C HIS A 8 8.58 3.52 10.46
N VAL A 9 9.10 2.45 9.88
CA VAL A 9 10.48 2.37 9.36
C VAL A 9 10.45 2.12 7.86
N VAL A 10 11.38 2.76 7.14
CA VAL A 10 11.64 2.44 5.73
C VAL A 10 13.03 1.85 5.65
N ILE A 11 13.16 0.69 5.01
CA ILE A 11 14.44 0.02 4.81
C ILE A 11 14.67 -0.12 3.31
N ARG A 12 15.83 0.34 2.85
CA ARG A 12 16.27 0.21 1.45
C ARG A 12 17.45 -0.73 1.38
N PHE A 13 17.30 -1.83 0.66
CA PHE A 13 18.41 -2.74 0.34
C PHE A 13 18.86 -2.50 -1.10
N ARG A 14 20.18 -2.47 -1.32
CA ARG A 14 20.72 -2.67 -2.67
C ARG A 14 20.80 -4.17 -2.90
N ILE A 15 20.33 -4.64 -4.05
CA ILE A 15 20.46 -6.05 -4.45
C ILE A 15 21.52 -6.08 -5.53
N ASP A 16 22.56 -6.89 -5.33
CA ASP A 16 23.64 -7.15 -6.29
C ASP A 16 23.67 -8.66 -6.59
N ASP A 17 23.43 -9.02 -7.85
CA ASP A 17 23.32 -10.41 -8.31
C ASP A 17 22.42 -11.30 -7.41
N GLY A 18 21.23 -10.78 -7.05
CA GLY A 18 20.27 -11.46 -6.17
C GLY A 18 20.65 -11.49 -4.68
N THR A 19 21.84 -10.99 -4.32
CA THR A 19 22.28 -10.89 -2.93
C THR A 19 21.96 -9.51 -2.37
N PRO A 20 21.21 -9.41 -1.26
CA PRO A 20 20.98 -8.13 -0.62
C PRO A 20 22.25 -7.66 0.09
N GLU A 21 22.67 -6.44 -0.21
CA GLU A 21 23.72 -5.76 0.54
C GLU A 21 23.21 -5.19 1.87
N ARG A 22 24.10 -4.52 2.59
CA ARG A 22 23.74 -3.76 3.79
C ARG A 22 22.64 -2.74 3.47
N GLY A 23 21.51 -2.87 4.17
CA GLY A 23 20.40 -1.94 4.04
C GLY A 23 20.64 -0.60 4.73
N ALA A 24 19.96 0.43 4.24
CA ALA A 24 19.87 1.75 4.84
C ALA A 24 18.50 1.95 5.49
N LEU A 25 18.46 2.54 6.68
CA LEU A 25 17.25 2.67 7.50
C LEU A 25 16.84 4.14 7.68
N LEU A 26 15.56 4.43 7.49
CA LEU A 26 14.84 5.60 8.02
C LEU A 26 14.04 5.18 9.26
N GLY A 27 14.09 5.98 10.34
CA GLY A 27 13.27 5.74 11.54
C GLY A 27 14.05 5.42 12.83
N SER A 28 15.39 5.47 12.83
CA SER A 28 16.18 5.34 14.08
C SER A 28 16.40 6.66 14.84
N VAL A 29 16.45 7.78 14.11
CA VAL A 29 16.56 9.16 14.62
C VAL A 29 15.92 10.04 13.55
N GLY A 30 14.74 10.61 13.81
CA GLY A 30 13.89 11.13 12.74
C GLY A 30 13.27 9.98 11.95
N GLY A 31 12.08 10.22 11.39
CA GLY A 31 11.37 9.20 10.64
C GLY A 31 10.00 9.68 10.20
N LEU A 32 9.23 8.75 9.63
CA LEU A 32 7.91 9.08 9.14
C LEU A 32 7.00 9.61 10.26
N ALA A 33 6.97 8.93 11.40
CA ALA A 33 6.16 9.37 12.55
C ALA A 33 6.54 10.76 13.06
N ASP A 34 7.84 11.08 13.10
CA ASP A 34 8.32 12.40 13.54
C ASP A 34 7.90 13.48 12.54
N ALA A 35 8.03 13.22 11.24
CA ALA A 35 7.60 14.15 10.19
C ALA A 35 6.08 14.37 10.21
N LEU A 36 5.30 13.34 10.55
CA LEU A 36 3.85 13.43 10.66
C LEU A 36 3.37 14.03 11.99
N SER A 37 4.22 14.19 12.99
CA SER A 37 3.82 14.63 14.34
C SER A 37 3.27 16.06 14.41
N THR A 38 3.62 16.89 13.42
CA THR A 38 3.14 18.28 13.27
C THR A 38 2.16 18.43 12.11
N ASP A 39 1.79 17.32 11.46
CA ASP A 39 0.91 17.32 10.31
C ASP A 39 -0.54 17.58 10.70
N GLU A 40 -1.17 18.59 10.10
CA GLU A 40 -2.55 18.98 10.44
C GLU A 40 -3.58 17.85 10.22
N HIS A 41 -3.32 16.95 9.26
CA HIS A 41 -4.25 15.90 8.87
C HIS A 41 -3.95 14.58 9.58
N LEU A 42 -2.67 14.24 9.75
CA LEU A 42 -2.24 12.90 10.17
C LEU A 42 -1.75 12.83 11.62
N ALA A 43 -1.27 13.92 12.22
CA ALA A 43 -0.82 13.93 13.61
C ALA A 43 -1.88 13.37 14.60
N PRO A 44 -3.19 13.69 14.47
CA PRO A 44 -4.20 13.16 15.39
C PRO A 44 -4.33 11.63 15.38
N PHE A 45 -3.87 10.96 14.32
CA PHE A 45 -4.03 9.51 14.12
C PHE A 45 -2.79 8.71 14.55
N LEU A 46 -1.69 9.38 14.93
CA LEU A 46 -0.47 8.71 15.41
C LEU A 46 -0.65 8.02 16.77
N SER A 47 -1.58 8.50 17.59
CA SER A 47 -1.91 7.92 18.90
C SER A 47 -3.08 6.92 18.85
N VAL A 48 -3.76 6.83 17.70
CA VAL A 48 -4.90 5.94 17.50
C VAL A 48 -4.36 4.56 17.08
N PRO A 49 -4.89 3.45 17.63
CA PRO A 49 -4.52 2.11 17.17
C PRO A 49 -4.80 1.92 15.67
N SER A 50 -3.91 1.24 14.95
CA SER A 50 -4.08 0.99 13.50
C SER A 50 -5.39 0.29 13.15
N LYS A 51 -5.89 -0.60 14.03
CA LYS A 51 -7.19 -1.28 13.88
C LYS A 51 -8.41 -0.36 14.02
N ASP A 52 -8.22 0.82 14.62
CA ASP A 52 -9.24 1.82 14.87
C ASP A 52 -9.05 3.05 13.97
N ASN A 53 -8.59 2.84 12.73
CA ASN A 53 -8.28 3.88 11.73
C ASN A 53 -7.09 4.79 12.13
N GLY A 54 -6.20 4.32 13.00
CA GLY A 54 -4.92 4.98 13.26
C GLY A 54 -3.94 4.86 12.09
N LEU A 55 -2.76 5.46 12.23
CA LEU A 55 -1.73 5.37 11.18
C LEU A 55 -1.37 3.90 10.92
N ASP A 56 -1.52 3.49 9.67
CA ASP A 56 -1.22 2.14 9.21
C ASP A 56 -0.72 2.15 7.77
N VAL A 57 0.47 1.61 7.55
CA VAL A 57 1.17 1.60 6.27
C VAL A 57 1.12 0.19 5.71
N GLU A 58 0.53 0.04 4.53
CA GLU A 58 0.42 -1.27 3.86
C GLU A 58 0.93 -1.20 2.41
N GLY A 59 0.53 -0.17 1.66
CA GLY A 59 0.96 -0.02 0.27
C GLY A 59 2.35 0.59 0.11
N LEU A 60 3.16 0.07 -0.81
CA LEU A 60 4.50 0.58 -1.09
C LEU A 60 4.85 0.46 -2.58
N ALA A 61 5.17 1.58 -3.21
CA ALA A 61 5.69 1.58 -4.58
C ALA A 61 6.89 2.51 -4.72
N ALA A 62 7.99 2.00 -5.28
CA ALA A 62 9.09 2.84 -5.74
C ALA A 62 8.75 3.38 -7.14
N VAL A 63 8.92 4.69 -7.33
CA VAL A 63 8.74 5.35 -8.62
C VAL A 63 10.08 5.84 -9.16
N ASP A 64 10.06 6.39 -10.38
CA ASP A 64 11.26 6.95 -11.01
C ASP A 64 11.87 8.03 -10.11
N ASP A 65 13.20 8.22 -10.17
CA ASP A 65 14.01 9.13 -9.34
C ASP A 65 14.35 8.66 -7.90
N GLY A 66 13.87 7.48 -7.48
CA GLY A 66 14.14 6.94 -6.14
C GLY A 66 13.15 7.41 -5.07
N THR A 67 12.13 8.16 -5.46
CA THR A 67 10.97 8.48 -4.62
C THR A 67 10.16 7.22 -4.29
N VAL A 68 9.62 7.18 -3.07
CA VAL A 68 8.80 6.07 -2.58
C VAL A 68 7.40 6.58 -2.25
N LEU A 69 6.39 5.97 -2.87
CA LEU A 69 4.99 6.17 -2.51
C LEU A 69 4.59 5.17 -1.43
N VAL A 70 3.98 5.68 -0.36
CA VAL A 70 3.54 4.91 0.81
C VAL A 70 2.04 5.07 0.97
N GLY A 71 1.30 4.00 0.71
CA GLY A 71 -0.15 3.94 0.85
C GLY A 71 -0.56 3.67 2.28
N LEU A 72 -1.47 4.48 2.80
CA LEU A 72 -2.03 4.30 4.14
C LEU A 72 -3.33 3.49 4.06
N ARG A 73 -3.40 2.37 4.79
CA ARG A 73 -4.68 1.72 5.10
C ARG A 73 -5.50 2.64 6.00
N GLY A 74 -4.86 3.19 7.02
CA GLY A 74 -5.44 4.13 7.96
C GLY A 74 -4.50 5.32 8.18
N PRO A 75 -5.01 6.53 8.37
CA PRO A 75 -6.43 6.89 8.41
C PRO A 75 -7.05 7.10 7.02
N VAL A 76 -8.34 6.79 6.91
CA VAL A 76 -9.21 7.39 5.87
C VAL A 76 -9.87 8.65 6.44
N LEU A 77 -9.73 9.77 5.72
CA LEU A 77 -10.13 11.10 6.17
C LEU A 77 -11.36 11.57 5.40
N ARG A 78 -12.53 11.58 6.05
CA ARG A 78 -13.82 11.95 5.40
C ARG A 78 -14.05 11.22 4.08
N GLY A 79 -13.67 9.94 4.00
CA GLY A 79 -13.81 9.10 2.82
C GLY A 79 -12.65 9.18 1.81
N TRP A 80 -11.57 9.91 2.12
CA TRP A 80 -10.38 10.01 1.29
C TRP A 80 -9.25 9.17 1.86
N ALA A 81 -8.67 8.31 1.02
CA ALA A 81 -7.44 7.60 1.34
C ALA A 81 -6.24 8.52 1.23
N VAL A 82 -5.14 8.17 1.88
CA VAL A 82 -3.91 8.96 1.89
C VAL A 82 -2.75 8.14 1.32
N VAL A 83 -2.01 8.74 0.39
CA VAL A 83 -0.71 8.24 -0.07
C VAL A 83 0.34 9.30 0.23
N LEU A 84 1.45 8.89 0.84
CA LEU A 84 2.59 9.75 1.13
C LEU A 84 3.65 9.58 0.05
N GLU A 85 4.25 10.67 -0.38
CA GLU A 85 5.42 10.66 -1.25
C GLU A 85 6.65 10.99 -0.42
N LEU A 86 7.50 9.99 -0.23
CA LEU A 86 8.73 10.10 0.54
C LEU A 86 9.90 10.30 -0.39
N ARG A 87 10.57 11.44 -0.24
CA ARG A 87 11.85 11.71 -0.89
C ARG A 87 12.96 11.47 0.11
N LEU A 88 13.88 10.57 -0.23
CA LEU A 88 14.89 10.08 0.70
C LEU A 88 16.29 10.53 0.26
N ASN A 89 17.08 11.03 1.20
CA ASN A 89 18.48 11.34 1.00
C ASN A 89 19.37 10.32 1.72
N GLU A 90 20.54 10.09 1.16
CA GLU A 90 21.62 9.40 1.87
C GLU A 90 22.22 10.34 2.93
N VAL A 91 22.67 9.77 4.04
CA VAL A 91 23.34 10.53 5.10
C VAL A 91 24.85 10.45 4.89
N PRO A 92 25.55 11.58 4.66
CA PRO A 92 27.00 11.59 4.48
C PRO A 92 27.75 10.88 5.63
N GLY A 93 28.64 9.96 5.28
CA GLY A 93 29.39 9.16 6.26
C GLY A 93 28.58 8.11 7.01
N ARG A 94 27.29 7.92 6.69
CA ARG A 94 26.37 6.95 7.32
C ARG A 94 25.56 6.18 6.27
N PRO A 95 26.21 5.26 5.51
CA PRO A 95 25.55 4.52 4.43
C PRO A 95 24.44 3.58 4.92
N ASP A 96 24.38 3.29 6.22
CA ASP A 96 23.33 2.50 6.88
C ASP A 96 22.10 3.34 7.27
N ARG A 97 22.02 4.60 6.85
CA ARG A 97 20.97 5.55 7.23
C ARG A 97 20.41 6.31 6.04
N LEU A 98 19.11 6.56 6.11
CA LEU A 98 18.36 7.44 5.21
C LEU A 98 17.81 8.61 6.01
N ALA A 99 17.76 9.77 5.38
CA ALA A 99 17.05 10.95 5.88
C ALA A 99 15.81 11.20 5.02
N LEU A 100 14.69 11.48 5.67
CA LEU A 100 13.50 11.97 4.99
C LEU A 100 13.73 13.43 4.62
N ARG A 101 13.73 13.72 3.31
CA ARG A 101 13.93 15.06 2.76
C ARG A 101 12.61 15.81 2.69
N ASP A 102 11.65 15.20 1.99
CA ASP A 102 10.30 15.73 1.77
C ASP A 102 9.27 14.62 2.01
N CYS A 103 8.09 15.02 2.46
CA CYS A 103 6.94 14.15 2.69
C CYS A 103 5.68 14.87 2.19
N ASP A 104 5.32 14.64 0.93
CA ASP A 104 4.09 15.18 0.36
C ASP A 104 2.93 14.20 0.55
N LYS A 105 1.69 14.71 0.49
CA LYS A 105 0.48 13.92 0.70
C LYS A 105 -0.45 14.03 -0.50
N TYR A 106 -1.03 12.90 -0.87
CA TYR A 106 -2.07 12.78 -1.87
C TYR A 106 -3.32 12.15 -1.26
N PHE A 107 -4.47 12.72 -1.58
CA PHE A 107 -5.79 12.29 -1.12
C PHE A 107 -6.55 11.67 -2.28
N LEU A 108 -6.82 10.37 -2.19
CA LEU A 108 -7.45 9.58 -3.25
C LEU A 108 -8.91 9.29 -2.92
N ARG A 109 -9.80 9.45 -3.91
CA ARG A 109 -11.22 9.09 -3.77
C ARG A 109 -11.43 7.59 -4.02
N LEU A 110 -11.12 6.76 -3.03
CA LEU A 110 -11.24 5.29 -3.10
C LEU A 110 -12.56 4.77 -2.51
N ASP A 111 -13.66 5.52 -2.65
CA ASP A 111 -14.98 5.15 -2.11
C ASP A 111 -15.00 4.89 -0.59
N GLY A 112 -14.17 5.60 0.17
CA GLY A 112 -14.07 5.43 1.63
C GLY A 112 -13.17 4.26 2.07
N LEU A 113 -12.46 3.63 1.14
CA LEU A 113 -11.47 2.59 1.42
C LEU A 113 -10.07 3.18 1.62
N GLY A 114 -9.23 2.48 2.39
CA GLY A 114 -7.80 2.77 2.54
C GLY A 114 -6.96 2.01 1.51
N VAL A 115 -5.67 2.33 1.42
CA VAL A 115 -4.73 1.65 0.52
C VAL A 115 -4.20 0.38 1.18
N ARG A 116 -4.34 -0.74 0.48
CA ARG A 116 -3.79 -2.07 0.84
C ARG A 116 -2.44 -2.31 0.17
N ASP A 117 -2.38 -2.03 -1.12
CA ASP A 117 -1.17 -2.24 -1.92
C ASP A 117 -1.05 -1.17 -3.01
N LEU A 118 0.18 -0.88 -3.40
CA LEU A 118 0.53 0.03 -4.49
C LEU A 118 1.45 -0.71 -5.43
N CYS A 119 1.06 -0.83 -6.70
CA CYS A 119 1.88 -1.52 -7.69
C CYS A 119 2.06 -0.67 -8.94
N ARG A 120 3.30 -0.61 -9.43
CA ARG A 120 3.63 0.13 -10.66
C ARG A 120 3.09 -0.62 -11.87
N ASP A 121 2.39 0.10 -12.74
CA ASP A 121 1.96 -0.39 -14.05
C ASP A 121 2.32 0.64 -15.13
N GLY A 122 3.49 0.48 -15.74
CA GLY A 122 4.05 1.47 -16.67
C GLY A 122 4.25 2.85 -16.00
N ASP A 123 3.49 3.84 -16.47
CA ASP A 123 3.47 5.21 -15.96
C ASP A 123 2.37 5.45 -14.90
N ASP A 124 1.49 4.47 -14.74
CA ASP A 124 0.37 4.49 -13.82
C ASP A 124 0.71 3.70 -12.55
N LEU A 125 -0.18 3.80 -11.56
CA LEU A 125 -0.09 3.04 -10.33
C LEU A 125 -1.42 2.34 -10.07
N LEU A 126 -1.37 1.02 -9.97
CA LEU A 126 -2.47 0.22 -9.46
C LEU A 126 -2.56 0.42 -7.94
N VAL A 127 -3.77 0.68 -7.47
CA VAL A 127 -4.08 0.87 -6.05
C VAL A 127 -5.10 -0.18 -5.66
N LEU A 128 -4.66 -1.17 -4.88
CA LEU A 128 -5.56 -2.08 -4.19
C LEU A 128 -6.10 -1.35 -2.97
N ALA A 129 -7.42 -1.24 -2.86
CA ALA A 129 -8.09 -0.55 -1.78
C ALA A 129 -8.98 -1.51 -0.99
N GLY A 130 -9.04 -1.32 0.33
CA GLY A 130 -9.84 -2.14 1.23
C GLY A 130 -10.26 -1.40 2.51
N PRO A 131 -11.07 -2.04 3.38
CA PRO A 131 -11.55 -1.44 4.62
C PRO A 131 -10.41 -1.05 5.57
N THR A 132 -10.55 0.07 6.30
CA THR A 132 -9.50 0.51 7.23
C THR A 132 -9.47 -0.27 8.54
N MET A 133 -10.58 -0.89 8.91
CA MET A 133 -10.77 -1.67 10.14
C MET A 133 -10.93 -3.15 9.80
N ASP A 134 -10.90 -4.02 10.81
CA ASP A 134 -11.07 -5.47 10.67
C ASP A 134 -12.51 -5.88 10.24
N LEU A 135 -13.36 -4.92 9.86
CA LEU A 135 -14.68 -5.17 9.28
C LEU A 135 -14.52 -5.75 7.88
N ASP A 136 -15.28 -6.80 7.59
CA ASP A 136 -15.43 -7.30 6.23
C ASP A 136 -16.12 -6.23 5.37
N GLY A 137 -15.54 -5.98 4.21
CA GLY A 137 -15.96 -4.93 3.29
C GLY A 137 -15.29 -5.10 1.93
N PRO A 138 -15.75 -4.34 0.92
CA PRO A 138 -15.31 -4.57 -0.45
C PRO A 138 -13.82 -4.23 -0.62
N THR A 139 -13.11 -5.07 -1.36
CA THR A 139 -11.83 -4.71 -1.96
C THR A 139 -12.05 -4.23 -3.39
N ARG A 140 -11.25 -3.26 -3.83
CA ARG A 140 -11.40 -2.61 -5.14
C ARG A 140 -10.03 -2.33 -5.71
N LEU A 141 -9.88 -2.49 -7.02
CA LEU A 141 -8.69 -2.08 -7.75
C LEU A 141 -8.95 -0.75 -8.46
N TYR A 142 -8.00 0.16 -8.36
CA TYR A 142 -8.02 1.44 -9.08
C TYR A 142 -6.74 1.61 -9.88
N CYS A 143 -6.81 2.38 -10.95
CA CYS A 143 -5.65 2.89 -11.67
C CYS A 143 -5.52 4.40 -11.40
N TRP A 144 -4.42 4.80 -10.79
CA TRP A 144 -4.02 6.20 -10.64
C TRP A 144 -3.13 6.59 -11.82
N HIS A 145 -3.73 7.35 -12.74
CA HIS A 145 -3.12 7.71 -14.02
C HIS A 145 -1.96 8.69 -13.89
N GLY A 146 -0.83 8.37 -14.52
CA GLY A 146 0.40 9.15 -14.56
C GLY A 146 1.10 9.31 -13.21
N ALA A 147 0.74 8.47 -12.24
CA ALA A 147 1.19 8.58 -10.86
C ALA A 147 2.70 8.36 -10.70
N VAL A 148 3.36 7.66 -11.61
CA VAL A 148 4.81 7.43 -11.55
C VAL A 148 5.58 8.70 -11.92
N ARG A 149 5.21 9.34 -13.03
CA ARG A 149 5.98 10.46 -13.61
C ARG A 149 5.64 11.83 -13.03
N LYS A 150 4.34 12.15 -12.92
CA LYS A 150 3.92 13.51 -12.53
C LYS A 150 2.56 13.51 -11.84
N ARG A 151 2.60 13.61 -10.52
CA ARG A 151 1.42 13.82 -9.69
C ARG A 151 1.08 15.31 -9.69
N LYS A 152 0.00 15.67 -10.42
CA LYS A 152 -0.34 17.07 -10.75
C LYS A 152 -1.05 17.83 -9.62
N SER A 153 -1.70 17.11 -8.72
CA SER A 153 -2.61 17.65 -7.70
C SER A 153 -2.55 16.78 -6.44
N PRO A 154 -2.58 17.37 -5.24
CA PRO A 154 -2.68 16.62 -3.98
C PRO A 154 -4.04 15.94 -3.82
N VAL A 155 -5.07 16.35 -4.57
CA VAL A 155 -6.37 15.67 -4.59
C VAL A 155 -6.50 14.89 -5.89
N VAL A 156 -6.72 13.58 -5.78
CA VAL A 156 -6.71 12.61 -6.89
C VAL A 156 -8.10 11.99 -7.02
N ARG A 157 -8.78 12.31 -8.13
CA ARG A 157 -10.17 11.93 -8.42
C ARG A 157 -10.47 12.04 -9.91
N ASN A 158 -11.65 11.58 -10.32
CA ASN A 158 -12.16 11.71 -11.69
C ASN A 158 -11.16 11.14 -12.71
N GLU A 159 -10.81 11.90 -13.75
CA GLU A 159 -9.89 11.48 -14.83
C GLU A 159 -8.50 11.05 -14.35
N GLN A 160 -8.10 11.39 -13.12
CA GLN A 160 -6.83 10.95 -12.54
C GLN A 160 -6.90 9.56 -11.90
N LEU A 161 -8.10 9.02 -11.70
CA LEU A 161 -8.33 7.81 -10.92
C LEU A 161 -9.52 7.02 -11.46
N THR A 162 -9.25 5.91 -12.12
CA THR A 162 -10.28 5.01 -12.64
C THR A 162 -10.44 3.82 -11.71
N ARG A 163 -11.66 3.53 -11.27
CA ARG A 163 -11.96 2.23 -10.65
C ARG A 163 -12.00 1.17 -11.74
N LEU A 164 -11.20 0.12 -11.59
CA LEU A 164 -11.17 -1.00 -12.53
C LEU A 164 -12.29 -1.99 -12.16
N ASP A 165 -13.09 -2.38 -13.14
CA ASP A 165 -14.14 -3.39 -12.97
C ASP A 165 -13.51 -4.78 -13.09
N VAL A 166 -12.94 -5.24 -11.99
CA VAL A 166 -12.27 -6.55 -11.87
C VAL A 166 -12.99 -7.41 -10.85
N PRO A 167 -13.15 -8.72 -11.09
CA PRO A 167 -13.79 -9.63 -10.15
C PRO A 167 -12.83 -9.95 -9.00
N LEU A 168 -12.73 -9.05 -8.03
CA LEU A 168 -12.13 -9.36 -6.73
C LEU A 168 -13.19 -10.03 -5.85
N PRO A 169 -12.82 -10.99 -4.98
CA PRO A 169 -13.75 -11.60 -4.04
C PRO A 169 -14.48 -10.51 -3.22
N LEU A 170 -15.75 -10.32 -3.53
CA LEU A 170 -16.69 -9.54 -2.74
C LEU A 170 -17.35 -10.51 -1.77
N ARG A 171 -17.22 -10.31 -0.47
CA ARG A 171 -18.06 -11.02 0.51
C ARG A 171 -18.75 -10.03 1.46
N PRO A 172 -19.70 -9.21 0.97
CA PRO A 172 -20.50 -8.33 1.81
C PRO A 172 -21.58 -9.07 2.64
N ASP A 173 -21.76 -10.38 2.43
CA ASP A 173 -22.90 -11.17 2.89
C ASP A 173 -22.49 -12.28 3.88
N ARG A 174 -22.95 -12.09 5.13
CA ARG A 174 -22.67 -12.88 6.35
C ARG A 174 -23.26 -14.29 6.40
N VAL A 175 -23.46 -14.95 5.25
CA VAL A 175 -24.28 -16.18 5.17
C VAL A 175 -23.46 -17.43 4.86
N GLU A 176 -22.24 -17.29 4.34
CA GLU A 176 -21.41 -18.45 3.98
C GLU A 176 -20.38 -18.79 5.08
N PRO A 177 -20.04 -20.08 5.29
CA PRO A 177 -19.14 -20.57 6.36
C PRO A 177 -17.68 -20.10 6.25
N GLU A 178 -17.36 -19.22 5.30
CA GLU A 178 -16.03 -18.67 5.05
C GLU A 178 -16.03 -17.11 5.06
N GLU A 179 -16.82 -16.51 5.96
CA GLU A 179 -16.75 -15.07 6.27
C GLU A 179 -15.32 -14.68 6.73
N GLY A 180 -14.86 -13.50 6.34
CA GLY A 180 -13.50 -13.01 6.66
C GLY A 180 -12.33 -13.70 5.94
N ARG A 181 -12.57 -14.56 4.95
CA ARG A 181 -11.54 -15.21 4.11
C ARG A 181 -11.31 -14.46 2.80
N ASP A 182 -10.18 -14.76 2.15
CA ASP A 182 -9.83 -14.26 0.81
C ASP A 182 -9.82 -12.73 0.70
N LYS A 183 -9.24 -12.08 1.71
CA LYS A 183 -9.08 -10.61 1.70
C LYS A 183 -7.92 -10.28 0.77
N ALA A 184 -8.19 -9.61 -0.35
CA ALA A 184 -7.12 -9.24 -1.27
C ALA A 184 -6.14 -8.29 -0.57
N GLU A 185 -4.86 -8.67 -0.53
CA GLU A 185 -3.81 -7.93 0.18
C GLU A 185 -2.61 -7.56 -0.70
N GLY A 186 -2.41 -8.25 -1.82
CA GLY A 186 -1.32 -7.93 -2.73
C GLY A 186 -1.73 -8.08 -4.18
N VAL A 187 -1.19 -7.20 -5.03
CA VAL A 187 -1.44 -7.17 -6.46
C VAL A 187 -0.16 -6.89 -7.24
N THR A 188 0.05 -7.60 -8.34
CA THR A 188 1.14 -7.29 -9.26
C THR A 188 0.76 -7.59 -10.70
N PRO A 189 1.12 -6.74 -11.68
CA PRO A 189 0.99 -7.08 -13.09
C PRO A 189 1.67 -8.41 -13.40
N LEU A 190 1.06 -9.20 -14.29
CA LEU A 190 1.60 -10.47 -14.76
C LEU A 190 2.20 -10.26 -16.17
N PRO A 191 3.54 -10.12 -16.31
CA PRO A 191 4.15 -9.65 -17.56
C PRO A 191 3.94 -10.59 -18.75
N ASP A 192 3.89 -11.90 -18.50
CA ASP A 192 3.82 -12.93 -19.53
C ASP A 192 2.38 -13.45 -19.78
N ALA A 193 1.38 -12.70 -19.33
CA ALA A 193 -0.02 -13.05 -19.58
C ALA A 193 -0.42 -12.76 -21.04
N ALA A 194 -1.27 -13.62 -21.61
CA ALA A 194 -1.77 -13.46 -22.98
C ALA A 194 -2.60 -12.18 -23.17
N GLU A 195 -3.24 -11.71 -22.09
CA GLU A 195 -3.95 -10.44 -22.00
C GLU A 195 -3.51 -9.71 -20.72
N PRO A 196 -3.62 -8.36 -20.64
CA PRO A 196 -3.29 -7.62 -19.43
C PRO A 196 -4.01 -8.21 -18.22
N ALA A 197 -3.24 -8.63 -17.22
CA ALA A 197 -3.75 -9.28 -16.04
C ALA A 197 -2.87 -8.98 -14.84
N VAL A 198 -3.43 -9.17 -13.65
CA VAL A 198 -2.72 -9.07 -12.38
C VAL A 198 -2.79 -10.40 -11.64
N LEU A 199 -1.72 -10.73 -10.93
CA LEU A 199 -1.74 -11.75 -9.89
C LEU A 199 -2.25 -11.10 -8.60
N VAL A 200 -3.24 -11.73 -7.97
CA VAL A 200 -3.82 -11.27 -6.69
C VAL A 200 -3.60 -12.32 -5.62
N VAL A 201 -3.06 -11.88 -4.48
CA VAL A 201 -2.85 -12.71 -3.29
C VAL A 201 -3.74 -12.24 -2.15
N TYR A 202 -4.02 -13.16 -1.22
CA TYR A 202 -5.03 -12.98 -0.21
C TYR A 202 -4.48 -13.22 1.20
N ASP A 203 -4.86 -12.36 2.14
CA ASP A 203 -4.79 -12.70 3.56
C ASP A 203 -5.94 -13.62 3.95
N THR A 204 -5.65 -14.42 4.97
CA THR A 204 -6.57 -15.40 5.54
C THR A 204 -7.18 -16.26 4.41
N PRO A 205 -6.36 -16.95 3.58
CA PRO A 205 -6.86 -17.67 2.42
C PRO A 205 -7.83 -18.77 2.84
N ALA A 206 -8.92 -18.90 2.09
CA ALA A 206 -9.92 -19.96 2.17
C ALA A 206 -9.29 -21.34 1.96
N ASP A 207 -9.95 -22.38 2.44
CA ASP A 207 -9.40 -23.74 2.38
C ASP A 207 -9.24 -24.22 0.93
N ALA A 208 -10.11 -23.77 0.02
CA ALA A 208 -10.00 -24.04 -1.41
C ALA A 208 -8.70 -23.53 -2.05
N ARG A 209 -8.05 -22.51 -1.45
CA ARG A 209 -6.77 -21.96 -1.91
C ARG A 209 -5.56 -22.65 -1.28
N ARG A 210 -5.76 -23.51 -0.27
CA ARG A 210 -4.66 -24.20 0.42
C ARG A 210 -4.44 -25.56 -0.21
N ARG A 211 -3.18 -25.90 -0.52
CA ARG A 211 -2.84 -27.27 -0.92
C ARG A 211 -2.51 -28.14 0.30
N ASN A 212 -2.66 -29.45 0.13
CA ASN A 212 -2.44 -30.44 1.19
C ASN A 212 -0.98 -30.55 1.68
N ASP A 213 -0.04 -29.83 1.05
CA ASP A 213 1.37 -29.78 1.46
C ASP A 213 1.63 -28.82 2.63
N GLY A 214 0.62 -28.03 3.03
CA GLY A 214 0.69 -27.06 4.13
C GLY A 214 1.61 -25.86 3.89
N ARG A 215 2.13 -25.68 2.67
CA ARG A 215 3.08 -24.62 2.32
C ARG A 215 2.71 -23.85 1.06
N THR A 216 1.77 -24.37 0.29
CA THR A 216 1.33 -23.75 -0.97
C THR A 216 -0.06 -23.14 -0.82
N VAL A 217 -0.16 -21.87 -1.24
CA VAL A 217 -1.42 -21.13 -1.37
C VAL A 217 -1.61 -20.71 -2.83
N LEU A 218 -2.86 -20.75 -3.30
CA LEU A 218 -3.24 -20.33 -4.64
C LEU A 218 -3.57 -18.84 -4.68
N ALA A 219 -3.01 -18.18 -5.69
CA ALA A 219 -3.33 -16.82 -6.09
C ALA A 219 -4.25 -16.84 -7.32
N ASP A 220 -4.97 -15.75 -7.55
CA ASP A 220 -5.81 -15.59 -8.74
C ASP A 220 -5.09 -14.77 -9.80
N VAL A 221 -5.31 -15.13 -11.07
CA VAL A 221 -4.95 -14.29 -12.21
C VAL A 221 -6.21 -13.59 -12.67
N VAL A 222 -6.26 -12.28 -12.52
CA VAL A 222 -7.43 -11.46 -12.79
C VAL A 222 -7.16 -10.58 -14.02
N PRO A 223 -7.93 -10.71 -15.11
CA PRO A 223 -7.80 -9.85 -16.28
C PRO A 223 -8.09 -8.38 -15.94
N LEU A 224 -7.33 -7.46 -16.53
CA LEU A 224 -7.59 -6.03 -16.43
C LEU A 224 -8.50 -5.57 -17.58
N PRO A 225 -9.49 -4.71 -17.32
CA PRO A 225 -10.30 -4.11 -18.38
C PRO A 225 -9.44 -3.20 -19.26
N ARG A 226 -9.73 -3.18 -20.56
CA ARG A 226 -9.10 -2.27 -21.53
C ARG A 226 -9.70 -0.87 -21.49
#